data_AF-F9RZN6-F1
#
_entry.id   AF-F9RZN6-F1
#
_cell.length_a   1.000
_cell.length_b   1.000
_cell.length_c   1.000
_cell.angle_alpha   90.00
_cell.angle_beta   90.00
_cell.angle_gamma   90.00
#
_symmetry.space_group_name_H-M   'P 1'
#
loop_
_entity.id
_entity.type
_entity.pdbx_description
1 polymer ?
#
loop_
_entity_poly.entity_id
_entity_poly.type
_entity_poly.pdbx_seq_one_letter_code
_entity_poly.pdbx_strand_id
1 'polypeptide(L)'
;MTTTKRRKKTGLAPCEHDDWDRADIKAALEKAGWSLRQLSIHHGLTPKTFQHALQRPYPKAEAAIADAIGVKPQLIWPSRYDKDGNPNRKRGRKPKIPCCYITTKWDEDTPSKGGA
;
A
#
# COMPACT_ATOMS: atom_id res chain seq x y z
N MET A 1 36.74 34.05 -13.23
CA MET A 1 35.57 33.27 -13.72
C MET A 1 35.69 31.85 -13.19
N THR A 2 34.91 31.48 -12.17
CA THR A 2 35.00 30.19 -11.47
C THR A 2 34.16 29.12 -12.18
N THR A 3 34.79 28.18 -12.87
CA THR A 3 34.11 27.08 -13.56
C THR A 3 33.97 25.87 -12.63
N THR A 4 32.86 25.81 -11.88
CA THR A 4 32.55 24.63 -11.06
C THR A 4 32.06 23.49 -11.94
N LYS A 5 32.93 22.52 -12.21
CA LYS A 5 32.62 21.31 -13.00
C LYS A 5 31.67 20.40 -12.21
N ARG A 6 30.38 20.43 -12.55
CA ARG A 6 29.35 19.51 -12.05
C ARG A 6 29.74 18.07 -12.41
N ARG A 7 30.10 17.24 -11.42
CA ARG A 7 30.34 15.81 -11.64
C ARG A 7 29.01 15.15 -12.02
N LYS A 8 28.90 14.61 -13.23
CA LYS A 8 27.81 13.71 -13.62
C LYS A 8 28.01 12.40 -12.87
N LYS A 9 27.31 12.22 -11.76
CA LYS A 9 27.20 10.93 -11.09
C LYS A 9 26.03 10.20 -11.75
N THR A 10 26.35 9.21 -12.58
CA THR A 10 25.71 7.88 -12.59
C THR A 10 26.20 7.07 -13.79
N GLY A 11 27.07 6.12 -13.49
CA GLY A 11 27.32 4.94 -14.30
C GLY A 11 27.39 3.76 -13.35
N LEU A 12 26.26 3.45 -12.71
CA LEU A 12 26.06 2.19 -11.99
C LEU A 12 24.99 1.44 -12.78
N ALA A 13 25.29 0.20 -13.15
CA ALA A 13 24.44 -0.68 -13.94
C ALA A 13 23.00 -0.72 -13.39
N PRO A 14 21.97 -0.89 -14.24
CA PRO A 14 20.61 -1.16 -13.78
C PRO A 14 20.67 -2.45 -12.96
N CYS A 15 20.44 -2.36 -11.65
CA CYS A 15 20.28 -3.56 -10.84
C CYS A 15 18.91 -4.16 -11.18
N GLU A 16 18.98 -5.38 -11.71
CA GLU A 16 17.91 -6.11 -12.40
C GLU A 16 16.72 -6.45 -11.49
N HIS A 17 15.70 -5.60 -11.47
CA HIS A 17 14.26 -5.87 -11.26
C HIS A 17 13.62 -4.53 -10.87
N ASP A 18 13.37 -3.68 -11.87
CA ASP A 18 12.76 -2.36 -11.65
C ASP A 18 11.29 -2.54 -11.28
N ASP A 19 10.98 -2.36 -9.99
CA ASP A 19 9.61 -2.15 -9.55
C ASP A 19 9.01 -0.97 -10.32
N TRP A 20 7.73 -1.06 -10.68
CA TRP A 20 7.05 0.03 -11.39
C TRP A 20 7.08 1.33 -10.58
N ASP A 21 7.20 2.46 -11.28
CA ASP A 21 7.03 3.75 -10.64
C ASP A 21 5.57 3.90 -10.15
N ARG A 22 5.40 4.66 -9.07
CA ARG A 22 4.09 5.08 -8.57
C ARG A 22 3.28 5.80 -9.65
N ALA A 23 3.95 6.56 -10.53
CA ALA A 23 3.30 7.21 -11.66
C ALA A 23 2.76 6.19 -12.67
N ASP A 24 3.54 5.17 -13.01
CA ASP A 24 3.13 4.12 -13.95
C ASP A 24 1.98 3.28 -13.40
N ILE A 25 2.00 2.95 -12.11
CA ILE A 25 0.90 2.24 -11.44
C ILE A 25 -0.38 3.08 -11.48
N LYS A 26 -0.29 4.39 -11.22
CA LYS A 26 -1.47 5.28 -11.32
C LYS A 26 -1.98 5.39 -12.75
N ALA A 27 -1.09 5.56 -13.72
CA ALA A 27 -1.47 5.63 -15.13
C ALA A 27 -2.13 4.32 -15.60
N ALA A 28 -1.63 3.17 -15.15
CA ALA A 28 -2.24 1.88 -15.44
C ALA A 28 -3.62 1.71 -14.80
N LEU A 29 -3.79 2.17 -13.55
CA LEU A 29 -5.11 2.20 -12.90
C LEU A 29 -6.08 3.11 -13.65
N GLU A 30 -5.66 4.31 -14.05
CA GLU A 30 -6.49 5.26 -14.81
C GLU A 30 -6.88 4.67 -16.18
N LYS A 31 -5.95 4.00 -16.88
CA LYS A 31 -6.24 3.28 -18.13
C LYS A 31 -7.24 2.15 -17.93
N ALA A 32 -7.22 1.48 -16.78
CA ALA A 32 -8.19 0.46 -16.39
C ALA A 32 -9.52 1.06 -15.86
N GLY A 33 -9.63 2.40 -15.76
CA GLY A 33 -10.83 3.08 -15.26
C GLY A 33 -10.97 3.08 -13.73
N TRP A 34 -9.90 2.75 -13.01
CA TRP A 34 -9.88 2.68 -11.55
C TRP A 34 -9.13 3.86 -10.92
N SER A 35 -9.66 4.37 -9.81
CA SER A 35 -8.95 5.26 -8.89
C SER A 35 -8.69 4.55 -7.57
N LEU A 36 -7.67 5.01 -6.82
CA LEU A 36 -7.37 4.49 -5.47
C LEU A 36 -8.57 4.57 -4.53
N ARG A 37 -9.42 5.58 -4.71
CA ARG A 37 -10.65 5.77 -3.93
C ARG A 37 -11.72 4.75 -4.32
N GLN A 38 -11.93 4.52 -5.60
CA GLN A 38 -12.86 3.48 -6.07
C GLN A 38 -12.40 2.09 -5.62
N LEU A 39 -11.10 1.81 -5.69
CA LEU A 39 -10.52 0.56 -5.20
C LEU A 39 -10.78 0.36 -3.70
N SER A 40 -10.64 1.43 -2.93
CA SER A 40 -10.95 1.44 -1.50
C SER A 40 -12.39 1.07 -1.19
N ILE A 41 -13.35 1.64 -1.92
CA ILE A 41 -14.77 1.33 -1.76
C ILE A 41 -15.05 -0.12 -2.17
N HIS A 42 -14.50 -0.57 -3.30
CA HIS A 42 -14.70 -1.92 -3.82
C HIS A 42 -14.18 -3.00 -2.85
N HIS A 43 -13.00 -2.81 -2.28
CA HIS A 43 -12.37 -3.79 -1.37
C HIS A 43 -12.68 -3.55 0.12
N GLY A 44 -13.44 -2.51 0.47
CA GLY A 44 -13.73 -2.15 1.86
C GLY A 44 -12.48 -1.80 2.69
N LEU A 45 -11.39 -1.37 2.03
CA LEU A 45 -10.13 -1.00 2.68
C LEU A 45 -9.99 0.53 2.72
N THR A 46 -9.19 1.07 3.64
CA THR A 46 -8.98 2.52 3.68
C THR A 46 -8.18 3.01 2.47
N PRO A 47 -8.46 4.21 1.91
CA PRO A 47 -7.68 4.77 0.80
C PRO A 47 -6.19 4.92 1.14
N LYS A 48 -5.91 5.20 2.41
CA LYS A 48 -4.56 5.33 2.97
C LYS A 48 -3.78 4.01 2.88
N THR A 49 -4.46 2.86 2.96
CA THR A 49 -3.84 1.55 2.76
C THR A 49 -3.24 1.42 1.37
N PHE A 50 -3.94 1.85 0.33
CA PHE A 50 -3.44 1.78 -1.05
C PHE A 50 -2.30 2.77 -1.29
N GLN A 51 -2.36 3.97 -0.69
CA GLN A 51 -1.23 4.91 -0.71
C GLN A 51 0.02 4.31 -0.06
N HIS A 52 -0.15 3.59 1.05
CA HIS A 52 0.95 2.90 1.72
C HIS A 52 1.48 1.71 0.91
N ALA A 53 0.63 0.99 0.18
CA ALA A 53 1.05 -0.13 -0.68
C ALA A 53 2.10 0.28 -1.73
N LEU A 54 1.94 1.48 -2.30
CA LEU A 54 2.91 2.07 -3.25
C LEU A 54 4.29 2.33 -2.64
N GLN A 55 4.39 2.40 -1.31
CA GLN A 55 5.64 2.73 -0.60
C GLN A 55 6.20 1.56 0.20
N ARG A 56 5.34 0.70 0.74
CA ARG A 56 5.69 -0.39 1.68
C ARG A 56 4.97 -1.67 1.27
N PRO A 57 5.60 -2.86 1.49
CA PRO A 57 5.02 -4.14 1.09
C PRO A 57 3.69 -4.39 1.82
N TYR A 58 2.60 -4.36 1.07
CA TYR A 58 1.26 -4.59 1.60
C TYR A 58 0.49 -5.56 0.70
N PRO A 59 0.71 -6.88 0.85
CA PRO A 59 0.31 -7.87 -0.15
C PRO A 59 -1.20 -7.90 -0.44
N LYS A 60 -2.05 -7.59 0.54
CA LYS A 60 -3.51 -7.52 0.34
C LYS A 60 -3.92 -6.38 -0.60
N ALA A 61 -3.29 -5.22 -0.46
CA ALA A 61 -3.60 -4.05 -1.29
C ALA A 61 -2.85 -4.09 -2.62
N GLU A 62 -1.65 -4.65 -2.64
CA GLU A 62 -0.90 -4.94 -3.87
C GLU A 62 -1.65 -5.93 -4.76
N ALA A 63 -2.21 -7.01 -4.19
CA ALA A 63 -3.07 -7.93 -4.92
C ALA A 63 -4.31 -7.22 -5.50
N ALA A 64 -5.01 -6.40 -4.70
CA ALA A 64 -6.16 -5.64 -5.19
C ALA A 64 -5.81 -4.65 -6.32
N ILE A 65 -4.66 -3.99 -6.26
CA ILE A 65 -4.17 -3.13 -7.35
C ILE A 65 -3.86 -3.96 -8.59
N ALA A 66 -3.20 -5.10 -8.42
CA ALA A 66 -2.82 -5.98 -9.51
C ALA A 66 -4.07 -6.59 -10.19
N ASP A 67 -5.07 -7.01 -9.42
CA ASP A 67 -6.37 -7.50 -9.90
C ASP A 67 -7.11 -6.44 -10.70
N ALA A 68 -7.06 -5.17 -10.27
CA ALA A 68 -7.70 -4.05 -10.96
C ALA A 68 -7.06 -3.73 -12.32
N ILE A 69 -5.74 -3.91 -12.42
CA ILE A 69 -4.98 -3.74 -13.66
C ILE A 69 -5.04 -5.01 -14.53
N GLY A 70 -5.35 -6.17 -13.94
CA GLY A 70 -5.36 -7.47 -14.60
C GLY A 70 -3.97 -8.10 -14.76
N VAL A 71 -3.00 -7.69 -13.95
CA VAL A 71 -1.63 -8.23 -13.96
C VAL A 71 -1.32 -8.94 -12.64
N LYS A 72 -0.25 -9.74 -12.60
CA LYS A 72 0.21 -10.33 -11.34
C LYS A 72 0.96 -9.29 -10.50
N PRO A 73 0.84 -9.30 -9.16
CA PRO A 73 1.55 -8.37 -8.29
C PRO A 73 3.08 -8.50 -8.40
N GLN A 74 3.57 -9.71 -8.75
CA GLN A 74 4.97 -9.99 -9.05
C GLN A 74 5.52 -9.19 -10.23
N LEU A 75 4.67 -8.82 -11.20
CA LEU A 75 5.09 -8.07 -12.38
C LEU A 75 5.28 -6.58 -12.06
N ILE A 76 4.44 -6.05 -11.16
CA ILE A 76 4.51 -4.65 -10.70
C ILE A 76 5.64 -4.47 -9.69
N TRP A 77 5.78 -5.43 -8.76
CA TRP A 77 6.78 -5.39 -7.70
C TRP A 77 7.65 -6.65 -7.68
N PRO A 78 8.47 -6.87 -8.71
CA PRO A 78 9.32 -8.05 -8.82
C PRO A 78 10.34 -8.15 -7.68
N SER A 79 10.73 -7.02 -7.04
CA SER A 79 11.62 -7.03 -5.87
C SER A 79 10.96 -7.55 -4.58
N ARG A 80 9.61 -7.47 -4.50
CA ARG A 80 8.86 -7.76 -3.26
C ARG A 80 8.34 -9.18 -3.16
N TYR A 81 8.29 -9.90 -4.27
CA TYR A 81 7.70 -11.23 -4.37
C TYR A 81 8.76 -12.26 -4.77
N ASP A 82 8.70 -13.44 -4.16
CA ASP A 82 9.52 -14.58 -4.56
C ASP A 82 8.99 -15.23 -5.84
N LYS A 83 9.76 -16.15 -6.44
CA LYS A 83 9.36 -16.90 -7.65
C LYS A 83 8.04 -17.67 -7.48
N ASP A 84 7.75 -18.09 -6.25
CA ASP A 84 6.52 -18.80 -5.87
C ASP A 84 5.33 -17.85 -5.64
N GLY A 85 5.54 -16.53 -5.76
CA GLY A 85 4.50 -15.52 -5.55
C GLY A 85 4.20 -15.19 -4.11
N ASN A 86 5.03 -15.66 -3.18
CA ASN A 86 4.93 -15.27 -1.78
C ASN A 86 5.55 -13.87 -1.60
N PRO A 87 4.87 -12.96 -0.89
CA PRO A 87 5.46 -11.68 -0.54
C PRO A 87 6.60 -11.91 0.46
N ASN A 88 7.77 -11.34 0.20
CA ASN A 88 8.94 -11.37 1.09
C ASN A 88 8.76 -10.41 2.28
N ARG A 89 7.58 -10.46 2.90
CA ARG A 89 7.31 -9.75 4.15
C ARG A 89 7.78 -10.64 5.28
N LYS A 90 8.93 -10.32 5.88
CA LYS A 90 9.28 -10.84 7.21
C LYS A 90 8.13 -10.46 8.16
N ARG A 91 7.21 -11.38 8.43
CA ARG A 91 6.17 -11.18 9.43
C ARG A 91 6.92 -10.93 10.73
N GLY A 92 6.92 -9.68 11.20
CA GLY A 92 7.40 -9.38 12.55
C GLY A 92 6.70 -10.34 13.51
N ARG A 93 7.40 -10.77 14.56
CA ARG A 93 6.77 -11.57 15.62
C ARG A 93 5.50 -10.86 16.03
N LYS A 94 4.36 -11.56 16.03
CA LYS A 94 3.13 -11.04 16.62
C LYS A 94 3.49 -10.45 17.99
N PRO A 95 3.21 -9.17 18.28
CA PRO A 95 3.42 -8.69 19.63
C PRO A 95 2.55 -9.57 20.54
N LYS A 96 3.14 -10.11 21.62
CA LYS A 96 2.41 -10.89 22.62
C LYS A 96 1.54 -9.93 23.43
N ILE A 97 0.53 -9.34 22.80
CA ILE A 97 -0.46 -8.53 23.48
C ILE A 97 -1.52 -9.51 24.01
N PRO A 98 -1.69 -9.68 25.34
CA PRO A 98 -2.86 -10.36 25.87
C PRO A 98 -4.13 -9.58 25.49
N CYS A 99 -5.20 -10.31 25.19
CA CYS A 99 -6.44 -9.81 24.58
C CYS A 99 -7.32 -8.92 25.50
N CYS A 100 -6.77 -8.22 26.51
CA CYS A 100 -7.56 -7.42 27.45
C CYS A 100 -7.17 -5.93 27.46
N TYR A 101 -7.42 -5.22 26.36
CA TYR A 101 -7.88 -3.83 26.48
C TYR A 101 -8.84 -3.53 25.32
N ILE A 102 -10.06 -4.02 25.50
CA ILE A 102 -11.20 -3.43 24.82
C ILE A 102 -11.36 -2.06 25.50
N THR A 103 -11.19 -0.97 24.77
CA THR A 103 -11.56 0.35 25.26
C THR A 103 -13.10 0.44 25.25
N THR A 104 -13.77 -0.17 26.22
CA THR A 104 -15.15 0.19 26.57
C THR A 104 -15.10 1.47 27.39
N LYS A 105 -15.22 2.61 26.71
CA LYS A 105 -15.69 3.86 27.32
C LYS A 105 -16.32 4.76 26.26
N TRP A 106 -17.43 4.30 25.71
CA TRP A 106 -18.44 5.14 25.05
C TRP A 106 -19.79 4.41 25.23
N ASP A 107 -20.27 4.42 26.47
CA ASP A 107 -21.68 4.18 26.76
C ASP A 107 -22.37 5.54 26.75
N GLU A 108 -23.07 5.77 25.65
CA GLU A 108 -24.15 6.74 25.57
C GLU A 108 -25.28 6.27 26.48
N ASP A 109 -25.40 6.86 27.67
CA ASP A 109 -26.56 6.69 28.53
C ASP A 109 -27.08 8.06 29.00
N THR A 110 -27.60 8.83 28.04
CA THR A 110 -28.48 9.97 28.33
C THR A 110 -29.79 9.87 27.54
N PRO A 111 -30.77 9.08 28.01
CA PRO A 111 -32.14 9.23 27.58
C PRO A 111 -32.76 10.48 28.24
N SER A 112 -32.97 11.50 27.43
CA SER A 112 -33.89 12.61 27.72
C SER A 112 -35.34 12.12 27.69
N LYS A 113 -36.04 12.09 28.84
CA LYS A 113 -37.50 12.24 29.06
C LYS A 113 -37.70 12.60 30.56
N GLY A 114 -38.48 13.56 31.03
CA GLY A 114 -39.64 14.25 30.47
C GLY A 114 -40.92 13.88 31.27
N GLY A 115 -41.28 14.70 32.26
CA GLY A 115 -42.68 14.88 32.73
C GLY A 115 -43.18 14.10 33.94
N ALA A 116 -43.42 14.81 35.06
CA ALA A 116 -44.70 14.94 35.77
C ALA A 116 -44.49 15.81 37.03
#